data_AF-Q4JMD7-F1
#
_entry.id   AF-Q4JMD7-F1
#
_cell.length_a   1.000
_cell.length_b   1.000
_cell.length_c   1.000
_cell.angle_alpha   90.00
_cell.angle_beta   90.00
_cell.angle_gamma   90.00
#
_symmetry.space_group_name_H-M   'P 1'
#
loop_
_entity.id
_entity.type
_entity.pdbx_description
1 polymer ?
#
loop_
_entity_poly.entity_id
_entity_poly.type
_entity_poly.pdbx_seq_one_letter_code
_entity_poly.pdbx_strand_id
1 'polypeptide(L)' 'ITHTNISELSNHYLCNTPPQYHGYPVMLFDVSPCKDSAPFELLFMININILLIFIFIVLLIHFEGWRISF' A
#
# COMPACT_ATOMS: atom_id res chain seq x y z
N ILE A 1 5.59 -13.94 19.13
CA ILE A 1 6.36 -14.79 18.19
C ILE A 1 6.36 -16.19 18.78
N THR A 2 5.61 -17.11 18.18
CA THR A 2 5.66 -18.53 18.56
C THR A 2 6.85 -19.16 17.86
N HIS A 3 7.85 -19.61 18.62
CA HIS A 3 9.03 -20.27 18.06
C HIS A 3 8.68 -21.72 17.74
N THR A 4 8.25 -21.96 16.51
CA THR A 4 7.94 -23.29 16.01
C THR A 4 9.13 -23.79 15.20
N ASN A 5 9.62 -24.99 15.50
CA ASN A 5 10.64 -25.64 14.69
C ASN A 5 9.96 -26.39 13.54
N ILE A 6 10.39 -26.10 12.31
CA ILE A 6 9.89 -26.74 11.10
C ILE A 6 11.05 -27.53 10.48
N SER A 7 10.94 -28.84 10.48
CA SER A 7 11.94 -29.73 9.88
C SER A 7 12.07 -29.45 8.38
N GLU A 8 13.31 -29.45 7.88
CA GLU A 8 13.64 -29.33 6.45
C GLU A 8 13.17 -28.03 5.76
N LEU A 9 12.87 -26.98 6.55
CA LEU A 9 12.36 -25.69 6.08
C LEU A 9 13.25 -25.03 5.01
N SER A 10 14.56 -25.23 5.05
CA SER A 10 15.49 -24.68 4.04
C SER A 10 15.56 -25.49 2.74
N ASN A 11 15.19 -26.77 2.75
CA ASN A 11 15.50 -27.70 1.67
C ASN A 11 14.28 -28.09 0.83
N HIS A 12 13.11 -28.27 1.47
CA HIS A 12 11.90 -28.76 0.80
C HIS A 12 10.83 -27.68 0.59
N TYR A 13 10.99 -26.50 1.20
CA TYR A 13 10.07 -25.37 1.03
C TYR A 13 10.61 -24.43 -0.05
N LEU A 14 10.33 -24.80 -1.30
CA LEU A 14 10.74 -24.07 -2.49
C LEU A 14 9.52 -23.48 -3.19
N CYS A 15 9.65 -22.26 -3.71
CA CYS A 15 8.65 -21.62 -4.55
C CYS A 15 8.57 -22.34 -5.91
N ASN A 16 7.35 -22.56 -6.42
CA ASN A 16 7.13 -23.14 -7.74
C ASN A 16 6.85 -22.08 -8.82
N THR A 17 6.32 -20.92 -8.44
CA THR A 17 5.79 -19.86 -9.32
C THR A 17 6.02 -18.50 -8.66
N PRO A 18 6.22 -17.40 -9.41
CA PRO A 18 6.43 -17.30 -10.86
C PRO A 18 7.77 -17.89 -11.31
N PRO A 19 8.02 -18.06 -12.64
CA PRO A 19 9.23 -18.71 -13.15
C PRO A 19 10.54 -18.14 -12.61
N GLN A 20 10.58 -16.82 -12.35
CA GLN A 20 11.74 -16.13 -11.78
C GLN A 20 12.08 -16.55 -10.33
N TYR A 21 11.13 -17.15 -9.60
CA TYR A 21 11.32 -17.67 -8.24
C TYR A 21 11.22 -19.20 -8.19
N HIS A 22 11.20 -19.89 -9.32
CA HIS A 22 11.10 -21.34 -9.34
C HIS A 22 12.34 -21.98 -8.67
N GLY A 23 12.10 -22.84 -7.68
CA GLY A 23 13.16 -23.46 -6.87
C GLY A 23 13.78 -22.54 -5.82
N TYR A 24 13.28 -21.31 -5.66
CA TYR A 24 13.81 -20.36 -4.68
C TYR A 24 13.30 -20.70 -3.25
N PRO A 25 14.17 -20.72 -2.22
CA PRO A 25 13.74 -21.06 -0.86
C PRO A 25 12.73 -20.05 -0.30
N VAL A 26 11.61 -20.55 0.23
CA VAL A 26 10.53 -19.71 0.78
C VAL A 26 11.02 -18.81 1.92
N MET A 27 11.97 -19.31 2.74
CA MET A 27 12.56 -18.52 3.83
C MET A 27 13.34 -17.28 3.38
N LEU A 28 13.80 -17.27 2.13
CA LEU A 28 14.58 -16.16 1.58
C LEU A 28 13.71 -15.21 0.75
N PHE A 29 12.40 -15.46 0.67
CA PHE A 29 11.48 -14.61 -0.08
C PHE A 29 11.31 -13.28 0.64
N ASP A 30 11.71 -12.20 -0.02
CA ASP A 30 11.58 -10.86 0.54
C ASP A 30 10.13 -10.37 0.42
N VAL A 31 9.52 -10.10 1.57
CA VAL A 31 8.15 -9.57 1.70
C VAL A 31 8.11 -8.05 1.79
N SER A 32 9.26 -7.36 1.80
CA SER A 32 9.33 -5.90 1.81
C SER A 32 8.57 -5.21 0.65
N PRO A 33 8.53 -5.73 -0.60
CA PRO A 33 7.82 -5.09 -1.69
C PRO A 33 6.32 -5.42 -1.74
N CYS A 34 5.78 -6.18 -0.78
CA CYS A 34 4.36 -6.51 -0.75
C CYS A 34 3.51 -5.26 -0.53
N LYS A 35 2.30 -5.27 -1.10
CA LYS A 35 1.31 -4.18 -1.02
C LYS A 35 1.05 -3.74 0.42
N ASP A 36 1.02 -4.69 1.35
CA ASP A 36 0.67 -4.48 2.75
C ASP A 36 1.87 -4.05 3.62
N SER A 37 3.09 -4.06 3.06
CA SER A 37 4.33 -3.73 3.78
C SER A 37 4.54 -2.22 3.95
N ALA A 38 3.86 -1.42 3.14
CA ALA A 38 3.90 0.04 3.21
C ALA A 38 2.49 0.62 3.36
N PRO A 39 2.32 1.77 4.04
CA PRO A 39 1.01 2.35 4.36
C PRO A 39 0.39 3.10 3.17
N PHE A 40 0.52 2.57 1.95
CA PHE A 40 0.06 3.24 0.72
C PHE A 40 -1.45 3.49 0.73
N GLU A 41 -2.24 2.56 1.23
CA GLU A 41 -3.70 2.71 1.33
C GLU A 41 -4.09 3.88 2.25
N LEU A 42 -3.47 3.95 3.43
CA LEU A 42 -3.70 5.04 4.38
C LEU A 42 -3.29 6.39 3.79
N LEU A 43 -2.09 6.47 3.20
CA LEU A 43 -1.59 7.68 2.58
C LEU A 43 -2.48 8.12 1.41
N PHE A 44 -2.94 7.19 0.58
CA PHE A 44 -3.86 7.48 -0.51
C PHE A 44 -5.15 8.11 0.01
N MET A 45 -5.78 7.50 1.04
CA MET A 45 -7.00 8.03 1.63
C MET A 45 -6.80 9.44 2.21
N ILE A 46 -5.71 9.68 2.93
CA ILE A 46 -5.39 11.00 3.49
C ILE A 46 -5.21 12.03 2.38
N ASN A 47 -4.40 11.72 1.36
CA ASN A 47 -4.12 12.65 0.26
C ASN A 47 -5.38 13.01 -0.52
N ILE A 48 -6.21 12.02 -0.87
CA ILE A 48 -7.48 12.25 -1.56
C ILE A 48 -8.41 13.11 -0.72
N ASN A 49 -8.53 12.84 0.59
CA ASN A 49 -9.37 13.65 1.47
C ASN A 49 -8.89 15.11 1.54
N ILE A 50 -7.59 15.34 1.75
CA ILE A 50 -7.01 16.69 1.80
C ILE A 50 -7.27 17.43 0.49
N LEU A 51 -7.02 16.78 -0.64
CA LEU A 51 -7.20 17.36 -1.97
C LEU A 51 -8.67 17.69 -2.26
N LEU A 52 -9.60 16.79 -1.92
CA LEU A 52 -11.03 17.02 -2.08
C LEU A 52 -11.53 18.17 -1.18
N ILE A 53 -11.11 18.20 0.09
CA ILE A 53 -11.46 19.29 1.02
C ILE A 53 -10.95 20.62 0.46
N PHE A 54 -9.70 20.67 0.01
CA PHE A 54 -9.11 21.88 -0.56
C PHE A 54 -9.88 22.37 -1.79
N ILE A 55 -10.14 21.48 -2.75
CA ILE A 55 -10.93 21.80 -3.95
C ILE A 55 -12.32 22.30 -3.57
N PHE A 56 -12.99 21.62 -2.65
CA PHE A 56 -14.33 21.99 -2.23
C PHE A 56 -14.37 23.37 -1.57
N ILE A 57 -13.43 23.67 -0.66
CA ILE A 57 -13.31 24.99 -0.02
C ILE A 57 -13.06 26.08 -1.07
N VAL A 58 -12.12 25.86 -1.99
CA VAL A 58 -11.80 26.83 -3.05
C VAL A 58 -13.02 27.08 -3.95
N LEU A 59 -13.74 26.02 -4.33
CA LEU A 59 -14.95 26.16 -5.13
C LEU A 59 -16.05 26.92 -4.38
N LEU A 60 -16.27 26.62 -3.10
CA LEU A 60 -17.24 27.37 -2.28
C LEU A 60 -16.88 28.85 -2.18
N ILE A 61 -15.61 29.18 -1.91
CA ILE A 61 -15.13 30.57 -1.87
C ILE A 61 -15.32 31.24 -3.24
N HIS A 62 -15.00 30.54 -4.33
CA HIS A 62 -15.16 31.08 -5.67
C HIS A 62 -16.63 31.35 -5.99
N PHE A 63 -17.54 30.42 -5.70
CA PHE A 63 -18.97 30.58 -5.99
C PHE A 63 -19.67 31.59 -5.06
N GLU A 64 -19.35 31.62 -3.77
CA GLU A 64 -19.90 32.61 -2.83
C GLU A 64 -19.26 34.00 -3.02
N GLY A 65 -17.96 34.05 -3.34
CA GLY A 65 -17.24 35.28 -3.67
C GLY A 65 -17.62 35.85 -5.05
N TRP A 66 -17.98 35.00 -6.01
CA TRP A 66 -18.56 35.42 -7.29
C TRP A 66 -20.00 35.95 -7.14
N ARG A 67 -20.73 35.53 -6.09
CA ARG A 67 -22.03 36.09 -5.73
C ARG A 67 -21.95 37.55 -5.23
N ILE A 68 -20.78 38.04 -4.83
CA ILE A 68 -20.56 39.45 -4.46
C ILE A 68 -20.01 40.22 -5.67
N SER A 69 -20.77 40.26 -6.76
CA SER A 69 -20.59 41.27 -7.80
C SER A 69 -21.73 42.28 -7.68
N PHE A 70 -21.38 43.51 -7.28
CA PHE A 70 -22.23 44.69 -7.45
C PHE A 70 -22.44 45.00 -8.94
#